data_AF-A0A0A8X935-F1
#
_entry.id   AF-A0A0A8X935-F1
#
_cell.length_a   1.000
_cell.length_b   1.000
_cell.length_c   1.000
_cell.angle_alpha   90.00
_cell.angle_beta   90.00
_cell.angle_gamma   90.00
#
_symmetry.space_group_name_H-M   'P 1'
#
loop_
_entity.id
_entity.type
_entity.pdbx_description
1 polymer ?
#
loop_
_entity_poly.entity_id
_entity_poly.type
_entity_poly.pdbx_seq_one_letter_code
_entity_poly.pdbx_strand_id
1 'polypeptide(L)'
;MSVYENLDLNEFVEKLVNATNTDKVKWQRVLKDKQMKLVDRSTNYTTIKDPFYSKNKQGEVVVVGKLEKKVYYEEDQYYYDDIYFLTFTDSFFNYPTTFSDQAEVSLSFQIELGKLHRLIQIKTNKIKEKIDNWFD
;
A
#
# COMPACT_ATOMS: atom_id res chain seq x y z
N MET A 1 17.82 17.52 12.47
CA MET A 1 17.98 16.36 11.57
C MET A 1 16.85 15.42 11.84
N SER A 2 15.84 15.41 10.97
CA SER A 2 14.68 14.54 11.16
C SER A 2 15.04 13.13 10.69
N VAL A 3 14.52 12.09 11.34
CA VAL A 3 14.77 10.68 10.98
C VAL A 3 14.40 10.38 9.51
N TYR A 4 13.62 11.26 8.87
CA TYR A 4 13.16 11.16 7.49
C TYR A 4 14.22 11.56 6.45
N GLU A 5 15.26 12.32 6.81
CA GLU A 5 16.31 12.77 5.87
C GLU A 5 17.22 11.62 5.37
N ASN A 6 17.19 10.44 6.02
CA ASN A 6 18.03 9.29 5.66
C ASN A 6 17.24 8.05 5.19
N LEU A 7 15.91 8.14 5.04
CA LEU A 7 15.06 6.99 4.68
C LEU A 7 14.72 7.02 3.18
N ASP A 8 15.41 6.20 2.38
CA ASP A 8 15.10 6.07 0.94
C ASP A 8 13.95 5.08 0.71
N LEU A 9 12.72 5.61 0.77
CA LEU A 9 11.50 4.84 0.51
C LEU A 9 11.38 4.41 -0.95
N ASN A 10 11.94 5.17 -1.90
CA ASN A 10 11.88 4.82 -3.31
C ASN A 10 12.70 3.55 -3.57
N GLU A 11 13.95 3.52 -3.09
CA GLU A 11 14.83 2.35 -3.21
C GLU A 11 14.20 1.10 -2.54
N PHE A 12 13.54 1.29 -1.40
CA PHE A 12 12.82 0.20 -0.74
C PHE A 12 11.69 -0.36 -1.62
N VAL A 13 10.84 0.50 -2.20
CA VAL A 13 9.73 0.08 -3.06
C VAL A 13 10.24 -0.64 -4.30
N GLU A 14 11.31 -0.15 -4.93
CA GLU A 14 11.94 -0.83 -6.07
C GLU A 14 12.44 -2.23 -5.72
N LYS A 15 13.12 -2.39 -4.59
CA LYS A 15 13.54 -3.71 -4.07
C LYS A 15 12.32 -4.62 -3.85
N LEU A 16 11.23 -4.06 -3.33
CA LEU A 16 10.01 -4.81 -3.03
C LEU A 16 9.26 -5.23 -4.31
N VAL A 17 9.26 -4.41 -5.36
CA VAL A 17 8.78 -4.76 -6.71
C VAL A 17 9.56 -5.94 -7.26
N ASN A 18 10.90 -5.87 -7.23
CA ASN A 18 11.76 -6.94 -7.73
C ASN A 18 11.57 -8.25 -6.95
N ALA A 19 11.45 -8.17 -5.63
CA ALA A 19 11.21 -9.33 -4.78
C ALA A 19 9.81 -9.94 -4.99
N THR A 20 8.80 -9.11 -5.28
CA THR A 20 7.44 -9.57 -5.61
C THR A 20 7.39 -10.21 -7.00
N ASN A 21 8.07 -9.64 -7.99
CA ASN A 21 8.17 -10.20 -9.33
C ASN A 21 8.79 -11.60 -9.32
N THR A 22 9.85 -11.78 -8.53
CA THR A 22 10.60 -13.04 -8.40
C THR A 22 10.04 -14.00 -7.35
N ASP A 23 8.84 -13.73 -6.81
CA ASP A 23 8.15 -14.56 -5.81
C ASP A 23 8.94 -14.80 -4.51
N LYS A 24 9.95 -13.97 -4.23
CA LYS A 24 10.68 -13.96 -2.96
C LYS A 24 9.82 -13.40 -1.82
N VAL A 25 8.88 -12.53 -2.16
CA VAL A 25 7.89 -11.97 -1.24
C VAL A 25 6.50 -12.46 -1.62
N LYS A 26 5.78 -12.97 -0.62
CA LYS A 26 4.39 -13.40 -0.77
C LYS A 26 3.47 -12.41 -0.05
N TRP A 27 2.34 -12.14 -0.68
CA TRP A 27 1.38 -11.16 -0.21
C TRP A 27 0.09 -11.84 0.23
N GLN A 28 -0.50 -11.31 1.30
CA GLN A 28 -1.77 -11.76 1.85
C GLN A 28 -2.70 -10.56 2.01
N ARG A 29 -4.00 -10.74 1.81
CA ARG A 29 -4.98 -9.66 2.04
C ARG A 29 -5.09 -9.37 3.53
N VAL A 30 -5.08 -8.09 3.91
CA VAL A 30 -5.31 -7.68 5.30
C VAL A 30 -6.79 -7.85 5.64
N LEU A 31 -7.06 -8.53 6.76
CA LEU A 31 -8.41 -8.74 7.28
C LEU A 31 -9.06 -7.42 7.72
N LYS A 32 -10.38 -7.32 7.55
CA LYS A 32 -11.14 -6.08 7.75
C LYS A 32 -10.97 -5.48 9.15
N ASP A 33 -10.88 -6.30 10.18
CA ASP A 33 -10.67 -5.89 11.58
C ASP A 33 -9.28 -5.29 11.84
N LYS A 34 -8.29 -5.58 10.99
CA LYS A 34 -6.94 -5.00 11.06
C LYS A 34 -6.78 -3.74 10.21
N GLN A 35 -7.63 -3.53 9.21
CA GLN A 35 -7.52 -2.38 8.30
C GLN A 35 -7.58 -1.04 9.05
N MET A 36 -8.47 -0.92 10.04
CA MET A 36 -8.62 0.30 10.85
C MET A 36 -7.42 0.63 11.75
N LYS A 37 -6.39 -0.23 11.77
CA LYS A 37 -5.11 0.01 12.45
C LYS A 37 -3.99 0.44 11.49
N LEU A 38 -4.23 0.48 10.17
CA LEU A 38 -3.17 0.74 9.20
C LEU A 38 -2.85 2.23 9.03
N VAL A 39 -3.83 3.10 9.26
CA VAL A 39 -3.70 4.54 9.02
C VAL A 39 -4.19 5.31 10.23
N ASP A 40 -3.66 6.52 10.40
CA ASP A 40 -4.09 7.41 11.48
C ASP A 40 -5.55 7.83 11.28
N ARG A 41 -6.35 7.71 12.33
CA ARG A 41 -7.77 8.08 12.32
C ARG A 41 -8.00 9.59 12.26
N SER A 42 -6.96 10.39 12.46
CA SER A 42 -7.00 11.85 12.29
C SER A 42 -7.12 12.28 10.83
N THR A 43 -6.83 11.39 9.89
CA THR A 43 -6.87 11.70 8.46
C THR A 43 -8.25 11.46 7.85
N ASN A 44 -8.71 12.42 7.02
CA ASN A 44 -10.02 12.44 6.36
C ASN A 44 -10.14 11.43 5.20
N TYR A 45 -9.91 10.14 5.46
CA TYR A 45 -10.09 9.07 4.47
C TYR A 45 -11.42 8.35 4.68
N THR A 46 -12.08 7.98 3.57
CA THR A 46 -13.40 7.34 3.61
C THR A 46 -13.30 5.82 3.69
N THR A 47 -12.33 5.21 2.98
CA THR A 47 -12.20 3.75 2.90
C THR A 47 -10.76 3.32 2.62
N ILE A 48 -10.31 2.21 3.23
CA ILE A 48 -9.09 1.48 2.81
C ILE A 48 -9.47 0.43 1.77
N LYS A 49 -8.83 0.47 0.60
CA LYS A 49 -9.09 -0.44 -0.51
C LYS A 49 -7.90 -1.36 -0.75
N ASP A 50 -8.21 -2.65 -0.90
CA ASP A 50 -7.26 -3.72 -1.22
C ASP A 50 -5.90 -3.63 -0.50
N PRO A 51 -5.90 -3.60 0.85
CA PRO A 51 -4.66 -3.68 1.60
C PRO A 51 -4.10 -5.10 1.56
N PHE A 52 -2.83 -5.21 1.21
CA PHE A 52 -2.07 -6.46 1.22
C PHE A 52 -0.84 -6.30 2.08
N TYR A 53 -0.48 -7.36 2.80
CA TYR A 53 0.70 -7.36 3.64
C TYR A 53 1.64 -8.51 3.32
N SER A 54 2.90 -8.30 3.67
CA SER A 54 3.94 -9.33 3.73
C SER A 54 4.63 -9.24 5.08
N LYS A 55 5.13 -10.38 5.57
CA LYS A 55 5.83 -10.51 6.84
C LYS A 55 7.23 -11.06 6.58
N ASN A 56 8.26 -10.43 7.13
CA ASN A 56 9.62 -10.97 7.08
C ASN A 56 9.85 -12.03 8.17
N LYS A 57 11.07 -12.58 8.25
CA LYS A 57 11.40 -13.63 9.22
C LYS A 57 11.42 -13.14 10.67
N GLN A 58 11.69 -11.85 10.88
CA GLN A 58 11.72 -11.17 12.18
C GLN A 58 10.32 -10.82 12.68
N GLY A 59 9.33 -10.90 11.79
CA GLY A 59 7.93 -10.65 12.07
C GLY A 59 7.49 -9.21 11.88
N GLU A 60 8.34 -8.40 11.26
CA GLU A 60 8.01 -7.08 10.77
C GLU A 60 7.09 -7.22 9.55
N VAL A 61 6.10 -6.36 9.49
CA VAL A 61 5.04 -6.38 8.48
C VAL A 61 5.14 -5.11 7.64
N VAL A 62 5.11 -5.30 6.33
CA VAL A 62 4.90 -4.22 5.36
C VAL A 62 3.52 -4.38 4.75
N VAL A 63 2.78 -3.28 4.62
CA VAL A 63 1.45 -3.24 4.04
C VAL A 63 1.41 -2.24 2.90
N VAL A 64 0.82 -2.62 1.77
CA VAL A 64 0.59 -1.77 0.61
C VAL A 64 -0.90 -1.77 0.31
N GLY A 65 -1.48 -0.61 0.06
CA GLY A 65 -2.90 -0.50 -0.27
C GLY A 65 -3.26 0.87 -0.84
N LYS A 66 -4.56 1.12 -0.94
CA LYS A 66 -5.11 2.41 -1.37
C LYS A 66 -6.00 3.00 -0.28
N LEU A 67 -5.99 4.33 -0.19
CA LEU A 67 -6.90 5.14 0.60
C LEU A 67 -7.78 5.92 -0.34
N GLU A 68 -9.09 5.86 -0.13
CA GLU A 68 -10.03 6.74 -0.81
C GLU A 68 -10.12 8.06 -0.04
N LYS A 69 -9.57 9.12 -0.63
CA LYS A 69 -9.58 10.47 -0.07
C LYS A 69 -10.65 11.30 -0.75
N LYS A 70 -11.45 11.97 0.07
CA LYS A 70 -12.39 12.99 -0.42
C LYS A 70 -11.60 14.28 -0.71
N VAL A 71 -11.61 14.72 -1.96
CA VAL A 71 -10.93 15.95 -2.41
C VAL A 71 -12.00 16.98 -2.77
N TYR A 72 -11.95 18.14 -2.11
CA TYR A 72 -12.85 19.26 -2.37
C TYR A 72 -12.18 20.23 -3.35
N TYR A 73 -12.94 20.65 -4.36
CA TYR A 73 -12.53 21.74 -5.25
C TYR A 73 -13.39 23.00 -5.04
N GLU A 74 -14.66 22.84 -4.64
CA GLU A 74 -15.55 23.90 -4.15
C GLU A 74 -16.23 23.45 -2.85
N GLU A 75 -16.88 24.36 -2.11
CA GLU A 75 -17.51 24.06 -0.81
C GLU A 75 -18.48 22.86 -0.87
N ASP A 76 -19.20 22.70 -1.98
CA ASP A 76 -20.17 21.61 -2.19
C ASP A 76 -19.74 20.59 -3.25
N GLN A 77 -18.61 20.79 -3.94
CA GLN A 77 -18.14 19.89 -5.01
C GLN A 77 -16.90 19.13 -4.59
N TYR A 78 -17.01 17.80 -4.60
CA TYR A 78 -15.93 16.90 -4.28
C TYR A 78 -15.89 15.69 -5.21
N TYR A 79 -14.71 15.10 -5.32
CA TYR A 79 -14.50 13.78 -5.90
C TYR A 79 -13.71 12.90 -4.94
N TYR A 80 -13.65 11.61 -5.25
CA TYR A 80 -12.84 10.65 -4.53
C TYR A 80 -11.59 10.32 -5.33
N ASP A 81 -10.44 10.47 -4.69
CA ASP A 81 -9.14 10.11 -5.24
C ASP A 81 -8.57 8.90 -4.50
N ASP A 82 -7.87 8.04 -5.22
CA ASP A 82 -7.22 6.86 -4.67
C ASP A 82 -5.73 7.16 -4.45
N ILE A 83 -5.29 7.21 -3.19
CA ILE A 83 -3.89 7.43 -2.82
C ILE A 83 -3.27 6.12 -2.36
N TYR A 84 -2.07 5.81 -2.85
CA TYR A 84 -1.35 4.63 -2.39
C TYR A 84 -0.65 4.91 -1.06
N PHE A 85 -0.64 3.91 -0.20
CA PHE A 85 0.07 3.97 1.07
C PHE A 85 1.01 2.78 1.24
N LEU A 86 2.05 3.01 2.03
CA LEU A 86 2.98 2.02 2.54
C LEU A 86 3.00 2.11 4.06
N THR A 87 2.68 1.02 4.75
CA THR A 87 2.74 0.96 6.22
C THR A 87 3.76 -0.07 6.67
N PHE A 88 4.56 0.30 7.65
CA PHE A 88 5.40 -0.63 8.42
C PHE A 88 4.76 -0.84 9.79
N THR A 89 4.71 -2.08 10.26
CA THR A 89 4.14 -2.42 11.56
C THR A 89 4.64 -3.76 12.10
N ASP A 90 4.19 -4.13 13.29
CA ASP A 90 4.46 -5.45 13.89
C ASP A 90 3.48 -6.52 13.38
N SER A 91 3.71 -7.77 13.76
CA SER A 91 2.82 -8.87 13.35
C SER A 91 1.39 -8.79 13.89
N PHE A 92 1.11 -7.86 14.81
CA PHE A 92 -0.20 -7.63 15.41
C PHE A 92 -0.88 -6.34 14.91
N PHE A 93 -0.21 -5.61 14.01
CA PHE A 93 -0.64 -4.33 13.45
C PHE A 93 -0.83 -3.24 14.51
N ASN A 94 -0.05 -3.27 15.61
CA ASN A 94 -0.27 -2.36 16.74
C ASN A 94 0.49 -1.03 16.63
N TYR A 95 1.61 -1.01 15.92
CA TYR A 95 2.48 0.16 15.81
C TYR A 95 2.68 0.53 14.33
N PRO A 96 1.65 1.08 13.68
CA PRO A 96 1.72 1.45 12.27
C PRO A 96 2.51 2.74 12.08
N THR A 97 3.47 2.72 11.15
CA THR A 97 4.07 3.92 10.56
C THR A 97 3.71 3.95 9.09
N THR A 98 2.93 4.93 8.66
CA THR A 98 2.34 4.98 7.32
C THR A 98 2.85 6.16 6.52
N PHE A 99 3.24 5.87 5.28
CA PHE A 99 3.71 6.81 4.27
C PHE A 99 2.68 6.87 3.14
N SER A 100 2.25 8.08 2.78
CA SER A 100 1.23 8.36 1.76
C SER A 100 1.45 9.75 1.14
N ASP A 101 0.46 10.31 0.44
CA ASP A 101 0.55 11.63 -0.21
C ASP A 101 0.83 12.81 0.73
N GLN A 102 0.62 12.65 2.05
CA GLN A 102 0.64 13.75 3.01
C GLN A 102 2.02 14.14 3.55
N ALA A 103 3.10 13.43 3.19
CA ALA A 103 4.38 13.54 3.90
C ALA A 103 5.58 13.70 2.96
N GLU A 104 5.73 14.83 2.26
CA GLU A 104 6.98 15.17 1.53
C GLU A 104 7.49 14.11 0.53
N VAL A 105 6.71 13.06 0.23
CA VAL A 105 7.11 11.98 -0.65
C VAL A 105 6.80 12.40 -2.08
N SER A 106 7.78 12.24 -2.96
CA SER A 106 7.69 12.68 -4.35
C SER A 106 6.57 11.97 -5.11
N LEU A 107 6.04 12.62 -6.16
CA LEU A 107 5.13 11.97 -7.12
C LEU A 107 5.65 10.62 -7.62
N SER A 108 6.98 10.49 -7.79
CA SER A 108 7.62 9.23 -8.17
C SER A 108 7.34 8.09 -7.18
N PHE A 109 7.31 8.37 -5.88
CA PHE A 109 6.99 7.36 -4.87
C PHE A 109 5.58 6.80 -5.02
N GLN A 110 4.59 7.67 -5.25
CA GLN A 110 3.20 7.25 -5.48
C GLN A 110 3.07 6.41 -6.76
N ILE A 111 3.81 6.77 -7.82
CA ILE A 111 3.85 6.00 -9.06
C ILE A 111 4.43 4.60 -8.81
N GLU A 112 5.56 4.49 -8.11
CA GLU A 112 6.19 3.21 -7.80
C GLU A 112 5.33 2.34 -6.87
N LEU A 113 4.70 2.92 -5.85
CA LEU A 113 3.73 2.21 -5.02
C LEU A 113 2.53 1.72 -5.83
N GLY A 114 2.04 2.53 -6.77
CA GLY A 114 0.95 2.12 -7.66
C GLY A 114 1.31 0.92 -8.54
N LYS A 115 2.54 0.91 -9.10
CA LYS A 115 3.06 -0.24 -9.85
C LYS A 115 3.15 -1.48 -8.98
N LEU A 116 3.69 -1.35 -7.77
CA LEU A 116 3.80 -2.43 -6.81
C LEU A 116 2.42 -2.99 -6.43
N HIS A 117 1.47 -2.12 -6.07
CA HIS A 117 0.11 -2.51 -5.68
C HIS A 117 -0.59 -3.31 -6.79
N ARG A 118 -0.48 -2.85 -8.03
CA ARG A 118 -1.05 -3.56 -9.19
C ARG A 118 -0.39 -4.93 -9.39
N LEU A 119 0.92 -5.04 -9.25
CA LEU A 119 1.63 -6.32 -9.32
C LEU A 119 1.13 -7.29 -8.24
N ILE A 120 0.96 -6.81 -7.00
CA ILE A 120 0.43 -7.60 -5.89
C ILE A 120 -0.98 -8.10 -6.20
N GLN A 121 -1.87 -7.23 -6.71
CA GLN A 121 -3.23 -7.62 -7.08
C GLN A 121 -3.24 -8.69 -8.16
N ILE A 122 -2.44 -8.55 -9.22
CA ILE A 122 -2.34 -9.52 -10.32
C ILE A 122 -1.95 -10.89 -9.78
N LYS A 123 -0.91 -10.95 -8.93
CA LYS A 123 -0.42 -12.20 -8.36
C LYS A 123 -1.40 -12.81 -7.37
N THR A 124 -1.89 -12.02 -6.41
CA THR A 124 -2.77 -12.51 -5.33
C THR A 124 -4.13 -12.97 -5.87
N ASN A 125 -4.67 -12.31 -6.89
CA ASN A 125 -5.96 -12.66 -7.48
C ASN A 125 -5.84 -13.68 -8.62
N LYS A 126 -4.64 -14.22 -8.89
CA LYS A 126 -4.36 -15.17 -9.97
C LYS A 126 -4.89 -14.69 -11.32
N ILE A 127 -4.73 -13.40 -11.61
CA ILE A 127 -5.32 -12.79 -12.81
C ILE A 127 -4.77 -13.43 -14.08
N LYS A 128 -3.47 -13.78 -14.09
CA LYS A 128 -2.86 -14.46 -15.23
C LYS A 128 -3.55 -15.80 -15.53
N GLU A 129 -3.71 -16.68 -14.54
CA GLU A 129 -4.41 -17.96 -14.70
C GLU A 129 -5.86 -17.76 -15.21
N LYS A 130 -6.55 -16.72 -14.72
CA LYS A 130 -7.92 -16.39 -15.18
C LYS A 130 -7.97 -15.92 -16.63
N ILE A 131 -6.97 -15.17 -17.09
CA ILE A 131 -6.87 -14.72 -18.49
C ILE A 131 -6.52 -15.90 -19.38
N ASP A 132 -5.51 -16.68 -18.98
CA ASP A 132 -5.02 -17.82 -19.76
C ASP A 132 -6.14 -18.85 -19.97
N ASN A 133 -6.98 -19.08 -18.95
CA ASN A 133 -8.10 -20.02 -19.01
C ASN A 133 -9.45 -19.36 -19.43
N TRP A 134 -9.45 -18.13 -19.95
CA TRP A 134 -10.72 -17.40 -20.19
C TRP A 134 -11.55 -17.98 -21.34
N PHE A 135 -10.89 -18.61 -22.32
CA PHE A 135 -11.51 -19.17 -23.52
C PHE A 135 -11.40 -20.70 -23.62
N ASP A 136 -10.81 -21.33 -22.60
CA ASP A 136 -10.76 -22.80 -22.45
C ASP A 136 -12.10 -23.32 -21.89
#